data_AF-A0A2D0IK86-F1
#
_entry.id   AF-A0A2D0IK86-F1
#
_cell.length_a   1.000
_cell.length_b   1.000
_cell.length_c   1.000
_cell.angle_alpha   90.00
_cell.angle_beta   90.00
_cell.angle_gamma   90.00
#
_symmetry.space_group_name_H-M   'P 1'
#
loop_
_entity.id
_entity.type
_entity.pdbx_description
1 polymer ?
#
loop_
_entity_poly.entity_id
_entity_poly.type
_entity_poly.pdbx_seq_one_letter_code
_entity_poly.pdbx_strand_id
1 'polypeptide(L)'
;MEPLLNSLVELGGNITSVHMNGKAPFINWGGYIGGEYEIEGNISSQFITAILFAVPLAKKSTTVKIKGEILSLSYIRQALEVLAIAGIKFKHNENFSQITVFPGEYSPAEYIITGDYTSCSYLVAVATLFPCDLTLKNINSKSLQGEQAILAFVEEMGVEVIRNDQKKRN
;
A
#
# COMPACT_ATOMS: atom_id res chain seq x y z
N MET A 1 -15.73 7.34 -2.92
CA MET A 1 -15.03 8.26 -1.99
C MET A 1 -15.78 8.42 -0.68
N GLU A 2 -17.11 8.43 -0.70
CA GLU A 2 -17.93 8.50 0.53
C GLU A 2 -17.52 7.54 1.66
N PRO A 3 -17.19 6.24 1.42
CA PRO A 3 -16.72 5.38 2.51
C PRO A 3 -15.47 5.93 3.22
N LEU A 4 -14.47 6.38 2.46
CA LEU A 4 -13.24 6.97 3.02
C LEU A 4 -13.53 8.27 3.78
N LEU A 5 -14.42 9.13 3.26
CA LEU A 5 -14.78 10.38 3.95
C LEU A 5 -15.44 10.08 5.30
N ASN A 6 -16.36 9.12 5.34
CA ASN A 6 -17.01 8.70 6.57
C ASN A 6 -15.96 8.18 7.56
N SER A 7 -15.01 7.35 7.11
CA SER A 7 -13.90 6.89 7.96
C SER A 7 -13.09 8.03 8.56
N LEU A 8 -12.71 9.02 7.74
CA LEU A 8 -11.91 10.16 8.18
C LEU A 8 -12.67 11.03 9.17
N VAL A 9 -13.98 11.23 8.97
CA VAL A 9 -14.86 11.96 9.90
C VAL A 9 -15.03 11.22 11.22
N GLU A 10 -15.27 9.90 11.18
CA GLU A 10 -15.36 9.05 12.38
C GLU A 10 -14.07 9.06 13.21
N LEU A 11 -12.91 9.17 12.55
CA LEU A 11 -11.61 9.37 13.19
C LEU A 11 -11.37 10.81 13.69
N GLY A 12 -12.40 11.67 13.66
CA GLY A 12 -12.38 13.05 14.15
C GLY A 12 -11.85 14.07 13.15
N GLY A 13 -11.70 13.71 11.87
CA GLY A 13 -11.29 14.63 10.81
C GLY A 13 -12.41 15.61 10.42
N ASN A 14 -12.06 16.89 10.29
CA ASN A 14 -12.92 17.92 9.74
C ASN A 14 -12.70 18.00 8.22
N ILE A 15 -13.41 17.16 7.49
CA ILE A 15 -13.36 17.08 6.04
C ILE A 15 -14.78 17.11 5.46
N THR A 16 -15.00 17.94 4.44
CA THR A 16 -16.32 18.10 3.80
C THR A 16 -16.20 18.16 2.28
N SER A 17 -17.20 17.63 1.58
CA SER A 17 -17.39 17.85 0.15
C SER A 17 -18.07 19.19 -0.07
N VAL A 18 -17.53 20.01 -0.99
CA VAL A 18 -18.06 21.35 -1.31
C VAL A 18 -19.52 21.28 -1.76
N HIS A 19 -19.89 20.24 -2.48
CA HIS A 19 -21.26 20.03 -2.99
C HIS A 19 -22.11 19.14 -2.09
N MET A 20 -21.63 18.76 -0.90
CA MET A 20 -22.32 17.88 0.04
C MET A 20 -22.79 16.55 -0.59
N ASN A 21 -22.03 16.02 -1.56
CA ASN A 21 -22.41 14.84 -2.34
C ASN A 21 -21.40 13.68 -2.22
N GLY A 22 -20.49 13.76 -1.25
CA GLY A 22 -19.45 12.75 -1.03
C GLY A 22 -18.39 12.65 -2.13
N LYS A 23 -18.33 13.64 -3.05
CA LYS A 23 -17.39 13.70 -4.17
C LYS A 23 -16.55 14.98 -4.12
N ALA A 24 -15.45 14.95 -4.87
CA ALA A 24 -14.56 16.10 -5.01
C ALA A 24 -15.30 17.31 -5.64
N PRO A 25 -14.86 18.54 -5.35
CA PRO A 25 -13.72 18.91 -4.49
C PRO A 25 -14.03 18.80 -2.99
N PHE A 26 -12.96 18.66 -2.19
CA PHE A 26 -13.02 18.53 -0.73
C PHE A 26 -12.29 19.69 -0.04
N ILE A 27 -12.78 20.09 1.13
CA ILE A 27 -12.09 20.99 2.06
C ILE A 27 -11.72 20.16 3.30
N ASN A 28 -10.43 20.15 3.64
CA ASN A 28 -9.90 19.40 4.78
C ASN A 28 -9.20 20.37 5.76
N TRP A 29 -9.78 20.52 6.95
CA TRP A 29 -9.25 21.37 8.03
C TRP A 29 -8.41 20.58 9.05
N GLY A 30 -8.15 19.30 8.82
CA GLY A 30 -7.44 18.43 9.75
C GLY A 30 -8.29 18.08 10.97
N GLY A 31 -7.69 18.07 12.16
CA GLY A 31 -8.40 17.81 13.42
C GLY A 31 -8.47 16.34 13.85
N TYR A 32 -7.88 15.44 13.07
CA TYR A 32 -7.85 13.99 13.32
C TYR A 32 -7.50 13.66 14.78
N ILE A 33 -8.39 12.90 15.43
CA ILE A 33 -8.26 12.49 16.84
C ILE A 33 -7.61 11.10 16.90
N GLY A 34 -7.97 10.21 15.99
CA GLY A 34 -7.61 8.79 16.04
C GLY A 34 -8.58 7.98 16.91
N GLY A 35 -8.20 6.75 17.27
CA GLY A 35 -9.06 5.84 18.04
C GLY A 35 -9.19 4.48 17.36
N GLU A 36 -10.36 3.86 17.43
CA GLU A 36 -10.63 2.60 16.71
C GLU A 36 -11.58 2.86 15.56
N TYR A 37 -11.32 2.23 14.42
CA TYR A 37 -12.19 2.29 13.25
C TYR A 37 -12.28 0.92 12.58
N GLU A 38 -13.47 0.57 12.11
CA GLU A 38 -13.76 -0.68 11.41
C GLU A 38 -14.06 -0.42 9.94
N ILE A 39 -13.42 -1.17 9.06
CA ILE A 39 -13.56 -1.06 7.61
C ILE A 39 -13.67 -2.45 6.98
N GLU A 40 -14.48 -2.60 5.94
CA GLU A 40 -14.57 -3.86 5.21
C GLU A 40 -13.26 -4.14 4.43
N GLY A 41 -12.82 -5.39 4.34
CA GLY A 41 -11.57 -5.77 3.66
C GLY A 41 -11.68 -5.91 2.14
N ASN A 42 -12.92 -6.02 1.65
CA ASN A 42 -13.25 -6.14 0.24
C ASN A 42 -13.52 -4.78 -0.44
N ILE A 43 -13.40 -3.67 0.29
CA ILE A 43 -13.44 -2.33 -0.29
C ILE A 43 -12.07 -1.94 -0.89
N SER A 44 -12.02 -0.78 -1.53
CA SER A 44 -10.82 -0.31 -2.23
C SER A 44 -9.61 -0.23 -1.29
N SER A 45 -8.50 -0.86 -1.72
CA SER A 45 -7.19 -0.79 -1.05
C SER A 45 -6.78 0.65 -0.76
N GLN A 46 -7.13 1.58 -1.66
CA GLN A 46 -6.83 3.00 -1.57
C GLN A 46 -7.46 3.66 -0.34
N PHE A 47 -8.59 3.16 0.16
CA PHE A 47 -9.23 3.73 1.34
C PHE A 47 -8.48 3.31 2.60
N ILE A 48 -8.15 2.02 2.71
CA ILE A 48 -7.37 1.50 3.84
C ILE A 48 -6.01 2.18 3.89
N THR A 49 -5.28 2.22 2.77
CA THR A 49 -3.95 2.83 2.74
C THR A 49 -4.00 4.35 2.96
N ALA A 50 -4.99 5.06 2.43
CA ALA A 50 -5.17 6.49 2.72
C ALA A 50 -5.37 6.75 4.22
N ILE A 51 -6.16 5.92 4.92
CA ILE A 51 -6.30 6.02 6.38
C ILE A 51 -4.97 5.77 7.06
N LEU A 52 -4.24 4.71 6.69
CA LEU A 52 -2.92 4.39 7.25
C LEU A 52 -1.90 5.54 7.09
N PHE A 53 -1.97 6.31 6.00
CA PHE A 53 -1.15 7.51 5.79
C PHE A 53 -1.67 8.75 6.54
N ALA A 54 -2.96 8.84 6.83
CA ALA A 54 -3.53 10.00 7.53
C ALA A 54 -3.34 9.92 9.05
N VAL A 55 -3.51 8.74 9.62
CA VAL A 55 -3.58 8.53 11.09
C VAL A 55 -2.29 8.78 11.88
N PRO A 56 -1.06 8.79 11.31
CA PRO A 56 0.12 9.23 12.06
C PRO A 56 0.03 10.69 12.51
N LEU A 57 -0.73 11.52 11.79
CA LEU A 57 -0.96 12.93 12.12
C LEU A 57 -2.11 13.12 13.13
N ALA A 58 -2.74 12.05 13.59
CA ALA A 58 -3.80 12.10 14.58
C ALA A 58 -3.25 12.29 16.00
N LYS A 59 -4.06 12.84 16.91
CA LYS A 59 -3.65 13.07 18.30
C LYS A 59 -3.40 11.79 19.11
N LYS A 60 -4.07 10.69 18.77
CA LYS A 60 -4.00 9.40 19.44
C LYS A 60 -3.70 8.29 18.45
N SER A 61 -3.19 7.17 18.96
CA SER A 61 -3.01 5.95 18.16
C SER A 61 -4.32 5.55 17.51
N THR A 62 -4.23 5.08 16.27
CA THR A 62 -5.39 4.61 15.52
C THR A 62 -5.27 3.12 15.22
N THR A 63 -6.27 2.36 15.64
CA THR A 63 -6.41 0.94 15.32
C THR A 63 -7.45 0.78 14.22
N VAL A 64 -7.00 0.37 13.04
CA VAL A 64 -7.84 0.00 11.91
C VAL A 64 -8.12 -1.50 11.99
N LYS A 65 -9.39 -1.87 12.14
CA LYS A 65 -9.88 -3.25 12.12
C LYS A 65 -10.50 -3.53 10.76
N ILE A 66 -9.93 -4.50 10.04
CA ILE A 66 -10.37 -4.88 8.70
C ILE A 66 -11.26 -6.12 8.80
N LYS A 67 -12.53 -5.98 8.42
CA LYS A 67 -13.52 -7.06 8.47
C LYS A 67 -13.50 -7.91 7.21
N GLY A 68 -13.79 -9.21 7.36
CA GLY A 68 -13.89 -10.12 6.23
C GLY A 68 -12.55 -10.39 5.54
N GLU A 69 -12.61 -10.73 4.25
CA GLU A 69 -11.43 -11.06 3.45
C GLU A 69 -10.66 -9.80 3.03
N ILE A 70 -9.33 -9.84 3.17
CA ILE A 70 -8.45 -8.72 2.81
C ILE A 70 -7.95 -8.94 1.38
N LEU A 71 -8.66 -8.38 0.40
CA LEU A 71 -8.28 -8.48 -1.03
C LEU A 71 -7.04 -7.63 -1.38
N SER A 72 -6.63 -6.74 -0.49
CA SER A 72 -5.66 -5.67 -0.73
C SER A 72 -4.36 -5.80 0.05
N LEU A 73 -4.03 -7.02 0.51
CA LEU A 73 -2.90 -7.25 1.42
C LEU A 73 -1.55 -6.75 0.86
N SER A 74 -1.29 -6.91 -0.44
CA SER A 74 -0.07 -6.41 -1.08
C SER A 74 0.06 -4.89 -0.96
N TYR A 75 -1.03 -4.15 -1.17
CA TYR A 75 -1.07 -2.69 -1.06
C TYR A 75 -0.92 -2.23 0.40
N ILE A 76 -1.53 -2.94 1.35
CA ILE A 76 -1.39 -2.65 2.78
C ILE A 76 0.06 -2.82 3.20
N ARG A 77 0.72 -3.93 2.80
CA ARG A 77 2.13 -4.18 3.12
C ARG A 77 3.06 -3.14 2.51
N GLN A 78 2.82 -2.73 1.26
CA GLN A 78 3.57 -1.64 0.62
C GLN A 78 3.40 -0.32 1.37
N ALA A 79 2.17 0.04 1.77
CA ALA A 79 1.92 1.26 2.55
C ALA A 79 2.65 1.22 3.90
N LEU A 80 2.61 0.09 4.61
CA LEU A 80 3.32 -0.09 5.88
C LEU A 80 4.84 -0.01 5.72
N GLU A 81 5.41 -0.54 4.63
CA GLU A 81 6.83 -0.39 4.32
C GLU A 81 7.21 1.10 4.15
N VAL A 82 6.43 1.86 3.37
CA VAL A 82 6.65 3.30 3.18
C VAL A 82 6.52 4.06 4.50
N LEU A 83 5.52 3.72 5.33
CA LEU A 83 5.37 4.30 6.67
C LEU A 83 6.58 4.01 7.56
N ALA A 84 7.09 2.78 7.56
CA ALA A 84 8.28 2.41 8.34
C ALA A 84 9.52 3.19 7.88
N ILE A 85 9.72 3.32 6.55
CA ILE A 85 10.83 4.10 5.98
C ILE A 85 10.74 5.57 6.38
N ALA A 86 9.53 6.12 6.42
CA ALA A 86 9.30 7.49 6.87
C ALA A 86 9.30 7.66 8.41
N GLY A 87 9.74 6.64 9.16
CA GLY A 87 9.88 6.70 10.62
C GLY A 87 8.59 6.50 11.42
N ILE A 88 7.47 6.19 10.77
CA ILE A 88 6.19 5.95 11.43
C ILE A 88 6.18 4.56 12.05
N LYS A 89 5.78 4.49 13.32
CA LYS A 89 5.67 3.23 14.06
C LYS A 89 4.25 2.67 13.97
N PHE A 90 4.15 1.36 13.81
CA PHE A 90 2.88 0.63 13.84
C PHE A 90 3.06 -0.78 14.41
N LYS A 91 1.93 -1.43 14.70
CA LYS A 91 1.81 -2.84 15.04
C LYS A 91 0.68 -3.44 14.21
N HIS A 92 0.77 -4.72 13.89
CA HIS A 92 -0.33 -5.46 13.29
C HIS A 92 -0.35 -6.89 13.82
N ASN A 93 -1.48 -7.57 13.71
CA ASN A 93 -1.57 -9.02 13.93
C ASN A 93 -1.07 -9.78 12.69
N GLU A 94 -0.91 -11.10 12.81
CA GLU A 94 -0.29 -11.94 11.77
C GLU A 94 -0.98 -11.85 10.40
N ASN A 95 -2.31 -11.75 10.39
CA ASN A 95 -3.13 -11.69 9.18
C ASN A 95 -3.46 -10.25 8.73
N PHE A 96 -2.91 -9.23 9.39
CA PHE A 96 -3.17 -7.81 9.10
C PHE A 96 -4.64 -7.36 9.25
N SER A 97 -5.51 -8.17 9.87
CA SER A 97 -6.91 -7.77 10.13
C SER A 97 -7.03 -6.71 11.22
N GLN A 98 -5.95 -6.45 11.97
CA GLN A 98 -5.88 -5.34 12.91
C GLN A 98 -4.52 -4.66 12.79
N ILE A 99 -4.54 -3.35 12.51
CA ILE A 99 -3.33 -2.53 12.34
C ILE A 99 -3.46 -1.31 13.25
N THR A 100 -2.54 -1.16 14.20
CA THR A 100 -2.44 0.01 15.07
C THR A 100 -1.27 0.88 14.64
N VAL A 101 -1.55 2.11 14.21
CA VAL A 101 -0.56 3.11 13.84
C VAL A 101 -0.45 4.15 14.98
N PHE A 102 0.77 4.47 15.38
CA PHE A 102 1.02 5.43 16.47
C PHE A 102 1.20 6.85 15.91
N PRO A 103 0.82 7.90 16.68
CA PRO A 103 1.10 9.28 16.28
C PRO A 103 2.60 9.50 16.08
N GLY A 104 2.95 10.24 15.04
CA GLY A 104 4.34 10.51 14.69
C GLY A 104 4.47 11.45 13.50
N GLU A 105 5.63 12.06 13.39
CA GLU A 105 5.99 12.91 12.27
C GLU A 105 6.72 12.12 11.19
N TYR A 106 6.43 12.44 9.94
CA TYR A 106 7.12 11.86 8.79
C TYR A 106 8.55 12.38 8.72
N SER A 107 9.50 11.45 8.78
CA SER A 107 10.93 11.75 8.63
C SER A 107 11.32 11.75 7.14
N PRO A 108 12.20 12.67 6.70
CA PRO A 108 12.81 12.58 5.39
C PRO A 108 13.55 11.26 5.24
N ALA A 109 13.39 10.62 4.08
CA ALA A 109 14.07 9.38 3.76
C ALA A 109 14.42 9.34 2.27
N GLU A 110 15.54 8.70 1.95
CA GLU A 110 15.87 8.33 0.58
C GLU A 110 15.18 7.01 0.25
N TYR A 111 14.41 7.00 -0.83
CA TYR A 111 13.70 5.81 -1.29
C TYR A 111 13.78 5.71 -2.81
N ILE A 112 14.19 4.54 -3.30
CA ILE A 112 14.25 4.26 -4.73
C ILE A 112 12.92 3.65 -5.15
N ILE A 113 12.21 4.34 -6.04
CA ILE A 113 11.01 3.80 -6.67
C ILE A 113 11.44 2.69 -7.65
N THR A 114 11.03 1.47 -7.36
CA THR A 114 11.27 0.32 -8.22
C THR A 114 10.38 0.36 -9.45
N GLY A 115 10.74 -0.40 -10.48
CA GLY A 115 9.90 -0.61 -11.64
C GLY A 115 8.60 -1.31 -11.27
N ASP A 116 7.60 -1.08 -12.10
CA ASP A 116 6.25 -1.62 -11.92
C ASP A 116 6.16 -3.03 -12.53
N TYR A 117 5.84 -4.01 -11.69
CA TYR A 117 5.62 -5.39 -12.10
C TYR A 117 4.42 -5.54 -13.01
N THR A 118 3.40 -4.69 -12.87
CA THR A 118 2.25 -4.68 -13.79
C THR A 118 2.71 -4.41 -15.21
N SER A 119 3.49 -3.35 -15.43
CA SER A 119 4.05 -3.01 -16.74
C SER A 119 5.08 -4.04 -17.21
N CYS A 120 5.92 -4.56 -16.31
CA CYS A 120 6.91 -5.59 -16.66
C CYS A 120 6.25 -6.91 -17.08
N SER A 121 5.04 -7.20 -16.60
CA SER A 121 4.33 -8.44 -16.91
C SER A 121 4.15 -8.67 -18.41
N TYR A 122 3.94 -7.60 -19.19
CA TYR A 122 3.83 -7.68 -20.64
C TYR A 122 5.16 -8.05 -21.30
N LEU A 123 6.28 -7.51 -20.81
CA LEU A 123 7.60 -7.87 -21.31
C LEU A 123 7.97 -9.31 -20.97
N VAL A 124 7.65 -9.73 -19.73
CA VAL A 124 7.80 -11.12 -19.29
C VAL A 124 6.98 -12.05 -20.19
N ALA A 125 5.72 -11.72 -20.46
CA ALA A 125 4.86 -12.52 -21.34
C ALA A 125 5.45 -12.66 -22.77
N VAL A 126 6.02 -11.59 -23.32
CA VAL A 126 6.72 -11.67 -24.63
C VAL A 126 7.91 -12.62 -24.57
N ALA A 127 8.74 -12.54 -23.52
CA ALA A 127 9.89 -13.44 -23.35
C ALA A 127 9.49 -14.89 -23.07
N THR A 128 8.30 -15.13 -22.52
CA THR A 128 7.74 -16.47 -22.34
C THR A 128 7.26 -17.06 -23.67
N LEU A 129 6.66 -16.25 -24.54
CA LEU A 129 6.06 -16.71 -25.80
C LEU A 129 7.07 -16.84 -26.94
N PHE A 130 8.11 -16.02 -26.94
CA PHE A 130 9.10 -15.98 -28.01
C PHE A 130 10.50 -16.24 -27.47
N PRO A 131 11.33 -17.06 -28.14
CA PRO A 131 12.72 -17.28 -27.72
C PRO A 131 13.51 -15.97 -27.71
N CYS A 132 13.76 -15.40 -26.54
CA CYS A 132 14.63 -14.25 -26.36
C CYS A 132 15.18 -14.16 -24.92
N ASP A 133 16.28 -13.43 -24.78
CA ASP A 133 16.83 -13.09 -23.48
C ASP A 133 16.31 -11.70 -23.06
N LEU A 134 15.60 -11.64 -21.92
CA LEU A 134 15.08 -10.41 -21.34
C LEU A 134 15.73 -10.13 -19.99
N THR A 135 16.34 -8.95 -19.85
CA THR A 135 16.81 -8.44 -18.55
C THR A 135 15.98 -7.25 -18.11
N LEU A 136 15.19 -7.42 -17.04
CA LEU A 136 14.48 -6.33 -16.38
C LEU A 136 15.41 -5.62 -15.40
N LYS A 137 15.59 -4.30 -15.57
CA LYS A 137 16.38 -3.45 -14.67
C LYS A 137 15.47 -2.65 -13.75
N ASN A 138 16.01 -2.21 -12.61
CA ASN A 138 15.28 -1.47 -11.57
C ASN A 138 14.10 -2.23 -10.95
N ILE A 139 14.11 -3.56 -11.03
CA ILE A 139 13.11 -4.43 -10.39
C ILE A 139 13.76 -5.08 -9.16
N ASN A 140 12.98 -5.29 -8.10
CA ASN A 140 13.43 -5.91 -6.86
C ASN A 140 12.75 -7.28 -6.72
N SER A 141 13.53 -8.37 -6.62
CA SER A 141 12.94 -9.71 -6.47
C SER A 141 12.34 -9.97 -5.09
N LYS A 142 12.48 -9.03 -4.16
CA LYS A 142 11.82 -9.01 -2.85
C LYS A 142 10.70 -7.97 -2.78
N SER A 143 10.18 -7.54 -3.92
CA SER A 143 9.11 -6.54 -3.97
C SER A 143 7.86 -7.02 -3.25
N LEU A 144 7.15 -6.08 -2.64
CA LEU A 144 5.83 -6.31 -2.05
C LEU A 144 4.69 -6.14 -3.07
N GLN A 145 5.02 -5.80 -4.32
CA GLN A 145 4.07 -5.76 -5.43
C GLN A 145 3.50 -7.15 -5.69
N GLY A 146 2.18 -7.30 -5.69
CA GLY A 146 1.53 -8.61 -5.82
C GLY A 146 1.75 -9.22 -7.20
N GLU A 147 1.90 -8.37 -8.21
CA GLU A 147 2.07 -8.69 -9.62
C GLU A 147 3.42 -9.38 -9.91
N GLN A 148 4.36 -9.36 -8.96
CA GLN A 148 5.57 -10.17 -9.02
C GLN A 148 5.27 -11.68 -9.15
N ALA A 149 4.08 -12.13 -8.74
CA ALA A 149 3.62 -13.51 -8.86
C ALA A 149 3.75 -14.07 -10.31
N ILE A 150 3.73 -13.21 -11.34
CA ILE A 150 3.94 -13.65 -12.73
C ILE A 150 5.26 -14.43 -12.92
N LEU A 151 6.32 -14.08 -12.17
CA LEU A 151 7.60 -14.75 -12.28
C LEU A 151 7.50 -16.23 -11.89
N ALA A 152 6.70 -16.56 -10.87
CA ALA A 152 6.49 -17.95 -10.47
C ALA A 152 5.72 -18.73 -11.54
N PHE A 153 4.70 -18.12 -12.16
CA PHE A 153 3.94 -18.77 -13.22
C PHE A 153 4.79 -19.07 -14.46
N VAL A 154 5.65 -18.15 -14.90
CA VAL A 154 6.50 -18.42 -16.07
C VAL A 154 7.61 -19.44 -15.78
N GLU A 155 8.09 -19.52 -14.53
CA GLU A 155 8.98 -20.60 -14.08
C GLU A 155 8.28 -21.96 -14.16
N GLU A 156 7.02 -22.05 -13.73
CA GLU A 156 6.20 -23.26 -13.88
C GLU A 156 5.96 -23.63 -15.36
N MET A 157 5.94 -22.64 -16.25
CA MET A 157 5.87 -22.86 -17.70
C MET A 157 7.22 -23.26 -18.33
N GLY A 158 8.30 -23.35 -17.54
CA GLY A 158 9.62 -23.80 -17.99
C GLY A 158 10.57 -22.67 -18.42
N VAL A 159 10.23 -21.40 -18.16
CA VAL A 159 11.14 -20.28 -18.39
C VAL A 159 12.15 -20.19 -17.26
N GLU A 160 13.44 -20.13 -17.60
CA GLU A 160 14.49 -19.89 -16.60
C GLU A 160 14.46 -18.43 -16.13
N VAL A 161 14.26 -18.20 -14.83
CA VAL A 161 14.26 -16.85 -14.24
C VAL A 161 15.43 -16.69 -13.27
N ILE A 162 16.42 -15.91 -13.69
CA ILE A 162 17.59 -15.59 -12.88
C ILE A 162 17.36 -14.28 -12.13
N ARG A 163 17.41 -14.34 -10.79
CA ARG A 163 17.25 -13.16 -9.92
C ARG A 163 18.61 -12.62 -9.50
N ASN A 164 18.94 -11.42 -9.95
CA ASN A 164 20.17 -10.73 -9.55
C ASN A 164 19.81 -9.47 -8.75
N ASP A 165 19.49 -9.66 -7.47
CA ASP A 165 19.32 -8.56 -6.53
C ASP A 165 20.70 -7.97 -6.22
N GLN A 166 21.20 -7.09 -7.08
CA GLN A 166 22.34 -6.27 -6.69
C GLN A 166 21.90 -5.38 -5.52
N LYS A 167 22.49 -5.59 -4.34
CA LYS A 167 22.52 -4.57 -3.30
C LYS A 167 23.22 -3.36 -3.91
N LYS A 168 22.46 -2.37 -4.39
CA LYS A 168 23.03 -1.04 -4.62
C LYS A 168 23.41 -0.49 -3.25
N ARG A 169 24.67 -0.73 -2.87
CA ARG A 169 25.43 0.08 -1.93
C ARG A 169 25.52 1.48 -2.54
N ASN A 170 24.91 2.46 -1.88
CA ASN A 170 25.54 3.65 -1.33
C ASN A 170 24.44 4.60 -0.91
#